data_AF-A0A150PYA9-F1
#
_entry.id   AF-A0A150PYA9-F1
#
_cell.length_a   1.000
_cell.length_b   1.000
_cell.length_c   1.000
_cell.angle_alpha   90.00
_cell.angle_beta   90.00
_cell.angle_gamma   90.00
#
_symmetry.space_group_name_H-M   'P 1'
#
loop_
_entity.id
_entity.type
_entity.pdbx_description
1 polymer ?
#
loop_
_entity_poly.entity_id
_entity_poly.type
_entity_poly.pdbx_seq_one_letter_code
_entity_poly.pdbx_strand_id
1 'polypeptide(L)'
;MGAGPYFYAWCDEAARVDALGAALSALADDPPHTVAVRLYPGPEPHEAPVDEAVATIRAHFRRADAEVGLHSISSSRKLVRCTLRCFTDRSERSTSWGPLHLHPDHLQQFAPMYMILDLGSGASSVGAEAVLAWHKVVTDIEDFLLRLCAPDASGRVSTGGCTTAWTWLAPVSMCATYHANARDIARDLALSWVSLHDGESVPRIAGLSMEALRARVEAAPDGARVVPTDKSGRSIPLTRETVLKALALPGSALLEALMAAADVPDEAWRAAEPRAEEIHNLTVQAKARGERLPESLKGPPLWYVEMTGEHVYFLADHAPFTIRRLPSGGVLMATHFYRTLWPLWSDALLALGLMS
;
A
#
# COMPACT_ATOMS: atom_id res chain seq x y z
N MET A 1 -3.87 -15.00 12.90
CA MET A 1 -3.91 -13.84 11.98
C MET A 1 -2.50 -13.27 11.91
N GLY A 2 -1.94 -13.13 10.70
CA GLY A 2 -0.54 -12.77 10.49
C GLY A 2 -0.27 -11.26 10.53
N ALA A 3 1.00 -10.89 10.35
CA ALA A 3 1.43 -9.51 10.11
C ALA A 3 0.87 -8.98 8.78
N GLY A 4 0.88 -7.65 8.61
CA GLY A 4 0.41 -6.95 7.42
C GLY A 4 -0.54 -5.79 7.76
N PRO A 5 -0.87 -4.87 6.83
CA PRO A 5 -0.37 -4.83 5.47
C PRO A 5 1.14 -4.59 5.42
N TYR A 6 1.79 -5.10 4.38
CA TYR A 6 3.22 -4.98 4.14
C TYR A 6 3.46 -3.85 3.15
N PHE A 7 4.36 -2.94 3.53
CA PHE A 7 4.78 -1.81 2.74
C PHE A 7 6.22 -2.01 2.29
N TYR A 8 6.49 -1.62 1.05
CA TYR A 8 7.78 -1.82 0.43
C TYR A 8 8.25 -0.53 -0.22
N ALA A 9 9.56 -0.30 -0.20
CA ALA A 9 10.20 0.82 -0.85
C ALA A 9 11.52 0.40 -1.51
N TRP A 10 11.75 0.88 -2.73
CA TRP A 10 12.92 0.55 -3.52
C TRP A 10 13.85 1.76 -3.54
N CYS A 11 15.11 1.52 -3.21
CA CYS A 11 16.20 2.47 -3.32
C CYS A 11 17.52 1.72 -3.56
N ASP A 12 18.48 2.43 -4.17
CA ASP A 12 19.84 1.93 -4.37
C ASP A 12 20.50 1.59 -3.03
N GLU A 13 21.35 0.55 -3.00
CA GLU A 13 22.04 0.12 -1.78
C GLU A 13 22.83 1.26 -1.12
N ALA A 14 23.40 2.17 -1.92
CA ALA A 14 24.11 3.34 -1.43
C ALA A 14 23.23 4.33 -0.65
N ALA A 15 21.93 4.41 -0.95
CA ALA A 15 20.99 5.33 -0.32
C ALA A 15 20.15 4.68 0.79
N ARG A 16 20.21 3.35 0.96
CA ARG A 16 19.30 2.59 1.85
C ARG A 16 19.32 3.02 3.31
N VAL A 17 20.49 3.19 3.89
CA VAL A 17 20.60 3.59 5.31
C VAL A 17 20.09 5.02 5.50
N ASP A 18 20.32 5.92 4.53
CA ASP A 18 19.79 7.28 4.58
C ASP A 18 18.26 7.29 4.41
N ALA A 19 17.72 6.48 3.50
CA ALA A 19 16.29 6.31 3.30
C ALA A 19 15.62 5.69 4.55
N LEU A 20 16.25 4.69 5.16
CA LEU A 20 15.83 4.10 6.44
C LEU A 20 15.77 5.17 7.55
N GLY A 21 16.84 5.96 7.70
CA GLY A 21 16.89 7.01 8.72
C GLY A 21 15.78 8.04 8.54
N ALA A 22 15.57 8.52 7.32
CA ALA A 22 14.49 9.45 7.02
C ALA A 22 13.10 8.85 7.31
N ALA A 23 12.89 7.57 6.96
CA ALA A 23 11.64 6.88 7.25
C ALA A 23 11.42 6.70 8.76
N LEU A 24 12.45 6.35 9.53
CA LEU A 24 12.38 6.25 11.00
C LEU A 24 12.01 7.58 11.63
N SER A 25 12.64 8.68 11.18
CA SER A 25 12.30 10.03 11.68
C SER A 25 10.85 10.43 11.36
N ALA A 26 10.29 9.97 10.25
CA ALA A 26 8.91 10.27 9.89
C ALA A 26 7.88 9.34 10.57
N LEU A 27 8.26 8.09 10.85
CA LEU A 27 7.36 7.07 11.40
C LEU A 27 7.35 7.03 12.94
N ALA A 28 8.49 7.25 13.59
CA ALA A 28 8.60 7.12 15.04
C ALA A 28 7.79 8.19 15.79
N ASP A 29 7.07 7.76 16.82
CA ASP A 29 6.22 8.63 17.63
C ASP A 29 6.95 9.73 18.41
N ASP A 30 6.18 10.75 18.79
CA ASP A 30 6.56 12.02 19.42
C ASP A 30 7.65 11.86 20.51
N PRO A 31 8.64 12.78 20.63
CA PRO A 31 9.91 12.54 21.31
C PRO A 31 9.83 12.18 22.81
N PRO A 32 10.83 11.44 23.34
CA PRO A 32 12.06 10.99 22.64
C PRO A 32 11.89 9.69 21.83
N HIS A 33 12.27 9.76 20.55
CA HIS A 33 12.19 8.69 19.53
C HIS A 33 13.16 7.54 19.83
N THR A 34 12.80 6.62 20.71
CA THR A 34 13.57 5.39 20.91
C THR A 34 13.04 4.29 19.99
N VAL A 35 13.96 3.55 19.38
CA VAL A 35 13.65 2.42 18.50
C VAL A 35 14.47 1.20 18.94
N ALA A 36 13.90 0.01 18.77
CA ALA A 36 14.56 -1.25 19.06
C ALA A 36 15.33 -1.72 17.82
N VAL A 37 16.65 -1.78 17.89
CA VAL A 37 17.53 -2.14 16.77
C VAL A 37 17.98 -3.59 16.90
N ARG A 38 17.95 -4.32 15.79
CA ARG A 38 18.44 -5.69 15.67
C ARG A 38 19.20 -5.88 14.36
N LEU A 39 20.40 -6.44 14.43
CA LEU A 39 21.28 -6.65 13.28
C LEU A 39 21.56 -8.14 13.10
N TYR A 40 21.50 -8.64 11.85
CA TYR A 40 21.74 -10.05 11.56
C TYR A 40 22.78 -10.25 10.45
N PRO A 41 23.95 -10.85 10.74
CA PRO A 41 24.56 -11.08 12.06
C PRO A 41 25.08 -9.77 12.67
N GLY A 42 24.96 -9.57 13.98
CA GLY A 42 25.39 -8.30 14.59
C GLY A 42 25.38 -8.30 16.12
N PRO A 43 25.56 -7.11 16.74
CA PRO A 43 25.45 -6.92 18.18
C PRO A 43 24.07 -7.32 18.73
N GLU A 44 24.00 -7.51 20.05
CA GLU A 44 22.74 -7.80 20.74
C GLU A 44 21.68 -6.70 20.49
N PRO A 45 20.38 -7.08 20.48
CA PRO A 45 19.31 -6.10 20.36
C PRO A 45 19.38 -5.04 21.47
N HIS A 46 19.17 -3.78 21.11
CA HIS A 46 19.18 -2.67 22.06
C HIS A 46 18.19 -1.59 21.61
N GLU A 47 17.78 -0.75 22.56
CA GLU A 47 17.01 0.46 22.27
C GLU A 47 17.96 1.64 22.14
N ALA A 48 17.73 2.50 21.13
CA ALA A 48 18.53 3.69 20.90
C ALA A 48 17.67 4.82 20.31
N PRO A 49 18.06 6.09 20.50
CA PRO A 49 17.55 7.19 19.70
C PRO A 49 17.73 6.93 18.20
N VAL A 50 16.84 7.46 17.36
CA VAL A 50 16.89 7.26 15.89
C VAL A 50 18.28 7.56 15.30
N ASP A 51 18.93 8.66 15.66
CA ASP A 51 20.24 9.01 15.11
C ASP A 51 21.34 7.99 15.47
N GLU A 52 21.32 7.50 16.71
CA GLU A 52 22.26 6.48 17.19
C GLU A 52 21.98 5.12 16.53
N ALA A 53 20.70 4.76 16.39
CA ALA A 53 20.27 3.57 15.65
C ALA A 53 20.77 3.60 14.19
N VAL A 54 20.58 4.73 13.50
CA VAL A 54 21.02 4.91 12.11
C VAL A 54 22.54 4.86 11.99
N ALA A 55 23.28 5.49 12.92
CA ALA A 55 24.73 5.43 12.96
C ALA A 55 25.23 3.99 13.15
N THR A 56 24.61 3.24 14.06
CA THR A 56 24.93 1.83 14.34
C THR A 56 24.65 0.95 13.13
N ILE A 57 23.50 1.11 12.49
CA ILE A 57 23.14 0.38 11.27
C ILE A 57 24.14 0.72 10.17
N ARG A 58 24.46 1.99 9.95
CA ARG A 58 25.43 2.43 8.92
C ARG A 58 26.80 1.77 9.09
N ALA A 59 27.27 1.62 10.33
CA ALA A 59 28.56 0.99 10.62
C ALA A 59 28.60 -0.51 10.29
N HIS A 60 27.46 -1.19 10.27
CA HIS A 60 27.36 -2.64 10.08
C HIS A 60 26.69 -3.07 8.77
N PHE A 61 26.04 -2.14 8.08
CA PHE A 61 25.35 -2.38 6.81
C PHE A 61 26.32 -2.96 5.77
N ARG A 62 25.83 -3.81 4.87
CA ARG A 62 26.56 -4.73 3.96
C ARG A 62 27.04 -6.05 4.56
N ARG A 63 27.30 -6.09 5.87
CA ARG A 63 27.62 -7.35 6.57
C ARG A 63 26.37 -7.97 7.20
N ALA A 64 25.42 -7.12 7.56
CA ALA A 64 24.18 -7.48 8.22
C ALA A 64 22.99 -6.76 7.58
N ASP A 65 21.84 -7.43 7.59
CA ASP A 65 20.56 -6.75 7.43
C ASP A 65 20.16 -6.09 8.75
N ALA A 66 19.34 -5.05 8.67
CA ALA A 66 18.82 -4.35 9.83
C ALA A 66 17.33 -4.55 9.99
N GLU A 67 16.91 -4.75 11.22
CA GLU A 67 15.51 -4.78 11.66
C GLU A 67 15.35 -3.76 12.78
N VAL A 68 14.35 -2.90 12.66
CA VAL A 68 14.07 -1.83 13.61
C VAL A 68 12.61 -1.92 14.03
N GLY A 69 12.38 -2.18 15.31
CA GLY A 69 11.06 -2.08 15.94
C GLY A 69 10.78 -0.66 16.38
N LEU A 70 9.58 -0.15 16.08
CA LEU A 70 9.16 1.22 16.42
C LEU A 70 7.66 1.28 16.74
N HIS A 71 7.27 2.36 17.41
CA HIS A 71 5.88 2.75 17.56
C HIS A 71 5.59 3.94 16.65
N SER A 72 4.44 3.91 15.99
CA SER A 72 3.99 4.97 15.09
C SER A 72 2.52 5.28 15.32
N ILE A 73 2.18 6.55 15.35
CA ILE A 73 0.82 7.07 15.40
C ILE A 73 0.38 7.25 13.95
N SER A 74 -0.68 6.51 13.60
CA SER A 74 -1.32 6.64 12.30
C SER A 74 -2.07 7.97 12.17
N SER A 75 -2.41 8.35 10.94
CA SER A 75 -3.28 9.50 10.68
C SER A 75 -4.60 9.46 11.45
N SER A 76 -5.13 8.26 11.70
CA SER A 76 -6.31 8.01 12.53
C SER A 76 -6.05 8.01 14.05
N ARG A 77 -4.86 8.46 14.47
CA ARG A 77 -4.37 8.55 15.86
C ARG A 77 -4.31 7.22 16.59
N LYS A 78 -4.09 6.12 15.87
CA LYS A 78 -3.88 4.80 16.48
C LYS A 78 -2.40 4.56 16.67
N LEU A 79 -2.05 4.02 17.84
CA LEU A 79 -0.72 3.47 18.08
C LEU A 79 -0.56 2.16 17.31
N VAL A 80 0.42 2.12 16.40
CA VAL A 80 0.76 0.97 15.58
C VAL A 80 2.18 0.57 15.91
N ARG A 81 2.39 -0.69 16.30
CA ARG A 81 3.73 -1.23 16.50
C ARG A 81 4.21 -1.82 15.19
N CYS A 82 5.34 -1.33 14.72
CA CYS A 82 5.87 -1.66 13.41
C CYS A 82 7.26 -2.26 13.50
N THR A 83 7.56 -3.08 12.50
CA THR A 83 8.88 -3.56 12.20
C THR A 83 9.29 -3.03 10.83
N LEU A 84 10.39 -2.27 10.78
CA LEU A 84 11.01 -1.77 9.56
C LEU A 84 12.32 -2.51 9.32
N ARG A 85 12.42 -3.20 8.19
CA ARG A 85 13.59 -3.95 7.76
C ARG A 85 14.30 -3.23 6.62
N CYS A 86 15.63 -3.31 6.63
CA CYS A 86 16.51 -2.79 5.60
C CYS A 86 17.47 -3.91 5.18
N PHE A 87 17.35 -4.32 3.92
CA PHE A 87 18.09 -5.45 3.38
C PHE A 87 19.25 -5.01 2.48
N THR A 88 20.36 -5.73 2.60
CA THR A 88 21.51 -5.58 1.69
C THR A 88 21.19 -6.17 0.31
N ASP A 89 21.94 -5.77 -0.72
CA ASP A 89 21.78 -6.36 -2.07
C ASP A 89 22.07 -7.86 -2.08
N ARG A 90 22.92 -8.32 -1.17
CA ARG A 90 23.20 -9.74 -1.01
C ARG A 90 21.95 -10.49 -0.55
N SER A 91 21.27 -9.98 0.47
CA SER A 91 20.06 -10.60 1.02
C SER A 91 18.88 -10.50 0.05
N GLU A 92 18.71 -9.36 -0.61
CA GLU A 92 17.67 -9.19 -1.64
C GLU A 92 17.86 -10.14 -2.82
N ARG A 93 19.11 -10.44 -3.20
CA ARG A 93 19.39 -11.48 -4.21
C ARG A 93 19.03 -12.90 -3.73
N SER A 94 19.00 -13.15 -2.43
CA SER A 94 18.67 -14.46 -1.86
C SER A 94 17.17 -14.65 -1.70
N THR A 95 16.48 -13.72 -1.02
CA THR A 95 15.08 -13.89 -0.60
C THR A 95 14.11 -12.83 -1.12
N SER A 96 14.61 -11.72 -1.68
CA SER A 96 13.84 -10.65 -2.33
C SER A 96 12.62 -10.16 -1.55
N TRP A 97 12.83 -9.54 -0.40
CA TRP A 97 11.73 -9.00 0.42
C TRP A 97 11.41 -7.54 0.09
N GLY A 98 12.26 -6.84 -0.65
CA GLY A 98 12.20 -5.40 -0.86
C GLY A 98 13.33 -4.69 -0.10
N PRO A 99 14.09 -3.76 -0.72
CA PRO A 99 15.17 -3.01 -0.07
C PRO A 99 14.83 -2.43 1.31
N LEU A 100 13.66 -1.82 1.40
CA LEU A 100 13.02 -1.43 2.65
C LEU A 100 11.66 -2.10 2.74
N HIS A 101 11.36 -2.66 3.91
CA HIS A 101 10.14 -3.44 4.14
C HIS A 101 9.58 -3.09 5.53
N LEU A 102 8.39 -2.50 5.57
CA LEU A 102 7.69 -2.09 6.78
C LEU A 102 6.42 -2.93 6.94
N HIS A 103 6.14 -3.39 8.14
CA HIS A 103 4.85 -3.98 8.46
C HIS A 103 4.49 -3.74 9.93
N PRO A 104 3.19 -3.65 10.27
CA PRO A 104 2.78 -3.74 11.65
C PRO A 104 3.00 -5.17 12.16
N ASP A 105 3.13 -5.33 13.47
CA ASP A 105 3.25 -6.66 14.10
C ASP A 105 1.96 -7.49 13.90
N HIS A 106 0.82 -6.80 13.87
CA HIS A 106 -0.51 -7.40 13.75
C HIS A 106 -1.42 -6.59 12.82
N LEU A 107 -2.12 -7.28 11.91
CA LEU A 107 -3.08 -6.64 11.01
C LEU A 107 -4.15 -5.82 11.73
N GLN A 108 -4.58 -6.24 12.91
CA GLN A 108 -5.62 -5.54 13.68
C GLN A 108 -5.19 -4.14 14.15
N GLN A 109 -3.89 -3.87 14.22
CA GLN A 109 -3.39 -2.53 14.57
C GLN A 109 -3.64 -1.53 13.43
N PHE A 110 -3.63 -2.00 12.19
CA PHE A 110 -3.89 -1.19 11.00
C PHE A 110 -5.38 -1.21 10.64
N ALA A 111 -5.93 -2.42 10.56
CA ALA A 111 -7.30 -2.68 10.13
C ALA A 111 -7.98 -3.59 11.16
N PRO A 112 -8.69 -3.00 12.14
CA PRO A 112 -9.47 -3.77 13.09
C PRO A 112 -10.43 -4.71 12.33
N MET A 113 -10.41 -6.00 12.68
CA MET A 113 -11.36 -6.99 12.14
C MET A 113 -12.78 -6.82 12.70
N TYR A 114 -13.03 -5.70 13.38
CA TYR A 114 -14.33 -5.32 13.88
C TYR A 114 -14.47 -3.81 13.97
N MET A 115 -15.71 -3.35 14.06
CA MET A 115 -16.06 -1.95 14.27
C MET A 115 -17.07 -1.83 15.40
N ILE A 116 -16.99 -0.71 16.10
CA ILE A 116 -17.96 -0.33 17.12
C ILE A 116 -18.86 0.72 16.48
N LEU A 117 -20.10 0.35 16.19
CA LEU A 117 -21.04 1.15 15.39
C LEU A 117 -22.39 1.29 16.09
N ASP A 118 -22.97 2.48 16.01
CA ASP A 118 -24.39 2.69 16.29
C ASP A 118 -25.19 2.44 15.00
N LEU A 119 -25.93 1.34 14.97
CA LEU A 119 -26.74 0.93 13.81
C LEU A 119 -28.11 1.64 13.79
N GLY A 120 -28.47 2.38 14.84
CA GLY A 120 -29.79 2.98 15.00
C GLY A 120 -30.90 1.94 14.97
N SER A 121 -32.05 2.30 14.38
CA SER A 121 -33.18 1.38 14.18
C SER A 121 -33.08 0.54 12.91
N GLY A 122 -32.04 0.73 12.09
CA GLY A 122 -31.85 0.02 10.83
C GLY A 122 -31.11 -1.31 11.02
N ALA A 123 -31.25 -2.21 10.04
CA ALA A 123 -30.49 -3.46 10.02
C ALA A 123 -29.00 -3.22 9.76
N SER A 124 -28.17 -4.24 10.06
CA SER A 124 -26.80 -4.33 9.58
C SER A 124 -26.77 -4.30 8.04
N SER A 125 -25.74 -3.69 7.47
CA SER A 125 -25.58 -3.58 6.02
C SER A 125 -24.11 -3.77 5.67
N VAL A 126 -23.80 -4.90 5.01
CA VAL A 126 -22.44 -5.26 4.59
C VAL A 126 -21.80 -4.14 3.78
N GLY A 127 -22.54 -3.55 2.84
CA GLY A 127 -22.03 -2.45 2.02
C GLY A 127 -21.70 -1.22 2.87
N ALA A 128 -22.60 -0.80 3.76
CA ALA A 128 -22.38 0.38 4.59
C ALA A 128 -21.21 0.17 5.58
N GLU A 129 -21.13 -1.02 6.18
CA GLU A 129 -20.06 -1.41 7.08
C GLU A 129 -18.71 -1.49 6.34
N ALA A 130 -18.69 -2.01 5.11
CA ALA A 130 -17.51 -2.00 4.25
C ALA A 130 -17.04 -0.59 3.88
N VAL A 131 -17.96 0.34 3.56
CA VAL A 131 -17.64 1.75 3.32
C VAL A 131 -16.96 2.37 4.55
N LEU A 132 -17.48 2.12 5.75
CA LEU A 132 -16.88 2.59 6.99
C LEU A 132 -15.50 1.98 7.25
N ALA A 133 -15.31 0.69 6.92
CA ALA A 133 -14.01 0.04 7.02
C ALA A 133 -12.97 0.65 6.07
N TRP A 134 -13.37 1.00 4.84
CA TRP A 134 -12.52 1.68 3.87
C TRP A 134 -12.00 3.02 4.38
N HIS A 135 -12.91 3.88 4.87
CA HIS A 135 -12.54 5.20 5.40
C HIS A 135 -11.56 5.13 6.58
N LYS A 136 -11.59 4.04 7.35
CA LYS A 136 -10.68 3.84 8.50
C LYS A 136 -9.25 3.46 8.12
N VAL A 137 -9.04 2.98 6.89
CA VAL A 137 -7.82 2.29 6.49
C VAL A 137 -7.08 3.04 5.40
N VAL A 138 -7.78 3.56 4.39
CA VAL A 138 -7.12 4.11 3.19
C VAL A 138 -6.18 5.26 3.55
N THR A 139 -6.59 6.18 4.42
CA THR A 139 -5.75 7.31 4.87
C THR A 139 -4.51 6.83 5.61
N ASP A 140 -4.64 5.78 6.44
CA ASP A 140 -3.49 5.20 7.13
C ASP A 140 -2.53 4.51 6.13
N ILE A 141 -3.05 3.82 5.10
CA ILE A 141 -2.21 3.23 4.04
C ILE A 141 -1.42 4.33 3.33
N GLU A 142 -2.08 5.40 2.90
CA GLU A 142 -1.43 6.52 2.20
C GLU A 142 -0.35 7.15 3.07
N ASP A 143 -0.68 7.42 4.33
CA ASP A 143 0.20 8.05 5.32
C ASP A 143 1.46 7.22 5.60
N PHE A 144 1.30 5.91 5.87
CA PHE A 144 2.44 5.01 6.07
C PHE A 144 3.30 4.85 4.83
N LEU A 145 2.68 4.72 3.65
CA LEU A 145 3.42 4.59 2.40
C LEU A 145 4.20 5.87 2.08
N LEU A 146 3.64 7.06 2.35
CA LEU A 146 4.34 8.33 2.16
C LEU A 146 5.46 8.54 3.17
N ARG A 147 5.26 8.20 4.45
CA ARG A 147 6.31 8.29 5.46
C ARG A 147 7.46 7.30 5.21
N LEU A 148 7.18 6.17 4.55
CA LEU A 148 8.22 5.23 4.10
C LEU A 148 8.95 5.72 2.83
N CYS A 149 8.20 6.16 1.81
CA CYS A 149 8.75 6.41 0.48
C CYS A 149 9.14 7.87 0.21
N ALA A 150 8.51 8.83 0.86
CA ALA A 150 8.75 10.25 0.64
C ALA A 150 8.79 11.06 1.95
N PRO A 151 9.48 10.60 3.01
CA PRO A 151 9.49 11.27 4.32
C PRO A 151 9.94 12.74 4.26
N ASP A 152 10.87 13.04 3.35
CA ASP A 152 11.49 14.37 3.19
C ASP A 152 11.54 14.85 1.74
N ALA A 153 10.79 14.19 0.84
CA ALA A 153 10.76 14.46 -0.61
C ALA A 153 12.14 14.47 -1.32
N SER A 154 13.17 13.85 -0.72
CA SER A 154 14.53 13.79 -1.25
C SER A 154 14.69 12.96 -2.54
N GLY A 155 13.70 12.13 -2.88
CA GLY A 155 13.76 11.23 -4.04
C GLY A 155 14.68 10.02 -3.87
N ARG A 156 15.12 9.70 -2.63
CA ARG A 156 15.95 8.49 -2.37
C ARG A 156 15.23 7.19 -2.71
N VAL A 157 13.91 7.15 -2.52
CA VAL A 157 13.05 6.04 -2.92
C VAL A 157 12.36 6.43 -4.22
N SER A 158 12.49 5.58 -5.25
CA SER A 158 11.90 5.85 -6.56
C SER A 158 10.50 5.26 -6.73
N THR A 159 10.25 4.13 -6.09
CA THR A 159 8.98 3.41 -6.13
C THR A 159 8.74 2.63 -4.83
N GLY A 160 7.48 2.41 -4.50
CA GLY A 160 7.06 1.62 -3.36
C GLY A 160 5.63 1.14 -3.52
N GLY A 161 5.15 0.37 -2.56
CA GLY A 161 3.74 -0.02 -2.54
C GLY A 161 3.32 -0.78 -1.29
N CYS A 162 2.04 -1.10 -1.24
CA CYS A 162 1.38 -1.79 -0.12
C CYS A 162 0.61 -3.03 -0.61
N THR A 163 0.69 -4.14 0.11
CA THR A 163 -0.14 -5.32 -0.12
C THR A 163 -0.36 -6.13 1.15
N THR A 164 -1.35 -7.02 1.15
CA THR A 164 -1.53 -8.05 2.18
C THR A 164 -0.62 -9.26 1.99
N ALA A 165 0.03 -9.39 0.82
CA ALA A 165 0.99 -10.46 0.59
C ALA A 165 2.32 -10.16 1.28
N TRP A 166 2.89 -11.20 1.88
CA TRP A 166 4.24 -11.21 2.46
C TRP A 166 5.37 -10.91 1.47
N THR A 167 5.09 -10.93 0.16
CA THR A 167 6.02 -10.59 -0.91
C THR A 167 5.59 -9.33 -1.65
N TRP A 168 6.56 -8.57 -2.16
CA TRP A 168 6.30 -7.43 -3.03
C TRP A 168 5.76 -7.90 -4.39
N LEU A 169 4.45 -7.73 -4.59
CA LEU A 169 3.75 -8.08 -5.83
C LEU A 169 4.02 -7.07 -6.95
N ALA A 170 3.69 -7.45 -8.19
CA ALA A 170 3.63 -6.52 -9.33
C ALA A 170 2.83 -5.26 -8.96
N PRO A 171 3.27 -4.04 -9.32
CA PRO A 171 2.60 -2.78 -8.98
C PRO A 171 1.08 -2.79 -9.17
N VAL A 172 0.59 -3.29 -10.31
CA VAL A 172 -0.87 -3.35 -10.59
C VAL A 172 -1.62 -4.34 -9.68
N SER A 173 -0.94 -5.32 -9.08
CA SER A 173 -1.50 -6.29 -8.15
C SER A 173 -1.38 -5.86 -6.68
N MET A 174 -0.77 -4.71 -6.41
CA MET A 174 -0.73 -4.09 -5.09
C MET A 174 -2.05 -3.34 -4.81
N CYS A 175 -2.31 -3.01 -3.55
CA CYS A 175 -3.45 -2.16 -3.18
C CYS A 175 -3.08 -0.67 -3.14
N ALA A 176 -1.79 -0.36 -3.05
CA ALA A 176 -1.30 1.00 -3.21
C ALA A 176 0.10 0.98 -3.83
N THR A 177 0.42 2.00 -4.61
CA THR A 177 1.76 2.26 -5.15
C THR A 177 2.15 3.71 -4.95
N TYR A 178 3.45 3.92 -4.79
CA TYR A 178 4.10 5.23 -4.80
C TYR A 178 5.06 5.26 -5.97
N HIS A 179 5.08 6.38 -6.70
CA HIS A 179 6.08 6.64 -7.71
C HIS A 179 6.61 8.07 -7.58
N ALA A 180 7.93 8.22 -7.47
CA ALA A 180 8.57 9.52 -7.25
C ALA A 180 8.41 10.51 -8.42
N ASN A 181 8.14 10.02 -9.64
CA ASN A 181 7.97 10.84 -10.84
C ASN A 181 6.72 10.41 -11.61
N ALA A 182 5.67 11.23 -11.57
CA ALA A 182 4.42 10.96 -12.26
C ALA A 182 4.56 10.90 -13.80
N ARG A 183 5.61 11.48 -14.38
CA ARG A 183 5.86 11.41 -15.83
C ARG A 183 6.17 10.00 -16.31
N ASP A 184 6.68 9.16 -15.42
CA ASP A 184 7.10 7.80 -15.71
C ASP A 184 6.08 6.77 -15.23
N ILE A 185 4.83 7.15 -14.96
CA ILE A 185 3.80 6.27 -14.36
C ILE A 185 3.57 4.97 -15.16
N ALA A 186 3.82 4.98 -16.48
CA ALA A 186 3.80 3.78 -17.33
C ALA A 186 4.81 2.70 -16.89
N ARG A 187 5.81 3.07 -16.09
CA ARG A 187 6.78 2.17 -15.47
C ARG A 187 6.09 1.09 -14.67
N ASP A 188 5.04 1.43 -13.92
CA ASP A 188 4.32 0.47 -13.08
C ASP A 188 3.71 -0.65 -13.92
N LEU A 189 3.20 -0.33 -15.13
CA LEU A 189 2.72 -1.32 -16.08
C LEU A 189 3.86 -2.18 -16.63
N ALA A 190 4.96 -1.57 -17.07
CA ALA A 190 6.09 -2.31 -17.64
C ALA A 190 6.76 -3.22 -16.60
N LEU A 191 6.97 -2.71 -15.37
CA LEU A 191 7.50 -3.47 -14.24
C LEU A 191 6.57 -4.63 -13.86
N SER A 192 5.26 -4.38 -13.83
CA SER A 192 4.27 -5.44 -13.59
C SER A 192 4.31 -6.51 -14.66
N TRP A 193 4.34 -6.11 -15.93
CA TRP A 193 4.37 -7.04 -17.06
C TRP A 193 5.63 -7.90 -17.03
N VAL A 194 6.81 -7.29 -16.87
CA VAL A 194 8.10 -8.00 -16.79
C VAL A 194 8.12 -8.96 -15.60
N SER A 195 7.69 -8.52 -14.41
CA SER A 195 7.64 -9.39 -13.22
C SER A 195 6.77 -10.62 -13.46
N LEU A 196 5.58 -10.44 -14.03
CA LEU A 196 4.62 -11.51 -14.26
C LEU A 196 5.01 -12.42 -15.43
N HIS A 197 5.57 -11.87 -16.50
CA HIS A 197 5.97 -12.62 -17.70
C HIS A 197 7.23 -13.44 -17.45
N ASP A 198 8.26 -12.81 -16.86
CA ASP A 198 9.57 -13.44 -16.65
C ASP A 198 9.63 -14.20 -15.32
N GLY A 199 8.60 -14.09 -14.48
CA GLY A 199 8.56 -14.70 -13.14
C GLY A 199 9.56 -14.06 -12.17
N GLU A 200 10.03 -12.84 -12.46
CA GLU A 200 11.02 -12.15 -11.65
C GLU A 200 10.39 -11.38 -10.50
N SER A 201 11.08 -11.39 -9.36
CA SER A 201 10.68 -10.68 -8.15
C SER A 201 10.88 -9.17 -8.33
N VAL A 202 9.82 -8.39 -8.07
CA VAL A 202 9.81 -6.91 -8.21
C VAL A 202 11.02 -6.23 -7.55
N PRO A 203 11.41 -6.53 -6.29
CA PRO A 203 12.58 -5.94 -5.65
C PRO A 203 13.87 -5.97 -6.48
N ARG A 204 14.07 -7.00 -7.30
CA ARG A 204 15.28 -7.17 -8.14
C ARG A 204 15.27 -6.30 -9.38
N ILE A 205 14.09 -5.96 -9.89
CA ILE A 205 13.91 -5.27 -11.17
C ILE A 205 13.31 -3.87 -11.05
N ALA A 206 12.83 -3.50 -9.87
CA ALA A 206 12.30 -2.17 -9.56
C ALA A 206 13.33 -1.05 -9.74
N GLY A 207 14.62 -1.36 -9.87
CA GLY A 207 15.69 -0.42 -10.20
C GLY A 207 16.05 -0.26 -11.67
N LEU A 208 15.53 -1.10 -12.57
CA LEU A 208 15.87 -1.04 -13.99
C LEU A 208 15.45 0.29 -14.61
N SER A 209 16.17 0.84 -15.58
CA SER A 209 15.69 2.05 -16.27
C SER A 209 14.39 1.78 -17.06
N MET A 210 13.70 2.84 -17.47
CA MET A 210 12.52 2.69 -18.33
C MET A 210 12.88 2.00 -19.65
N GLU A 211 14.03 2.34 -20.24
CA GLU A 211 14.54 1.73 -21.47
C GLU A 211 14.82 0.24 -21.29
N ALA A 212 15.38 -0.16 -20.14
CA ALA A 212 15.64 -1.56 -19.83
C ALA A 212 14.34 -2.36 -19.67
N LEU A 213 13.33 -1.80 -18.99
CA LEU A 213 12.01 -2.42 -18.90
C LEU A 213 11.35 -2.53 -20.27
N ARG A 214 11.41 -1.47 -21.08
CA ARG A 214 10.88 -1.45 -22.45
C ARG A 214 11.53 -2.52 -23.31
N ALA A 215 12.86 -2.63 -23.29
CA ALA A 215 13.59 -3.62 -24.07
C ALA A 215 13.17 -5.06 -23.73
N ARG A 216 12.88 -5.35 -22.45
CA ARG A 216 12.38 -6.66 -22.01
C ARG A 216 10.98 -6.94 -22.55
N VAL A 217 10.09 -5.95 -22.51
CA VAL A 217 8.75 -6.08 -23.10
C VAL A 217 8.84 -6.27 -24.63
N GLU A 218 9.70 -5.51 -25.31
CA GLU A 218 9.91 -5.61 -26.76
C GLU A 218 10.49 -6.97 -27.18
N ALA A 219 11.37 -7.57 -26.36
CA ALA A 219 11.98 -8.86 -26.64
C ALA A 219 11.01 -10.06 -26.56
N ALA A 220 9.85 -9.88 -25.92
CA ALA A 220 8.86 -10.93 -25.81
C ALA A 220 8.11 -11.18 -27.14
N PRO A 221 7.60 -12.40 -27.38
CA PRO A 221 6.84 -12.71 -28.59
C PRO A 221 5.61 -11.82 -28.76
N ASP A 222 5.24 -11.54 -30.01
CA ASP A 222 4.01 -10.81 -30.33
C ASP A 222 2.78 -11.54 -29.75
N GLY A 223 1.87 -10.78 -29.13
CA GLY A 223 0.68 -11.32 -28.48
C GLY A 223 0.94 -11.99 -27.12
N ALA A 224 2.17 -11.93 -26.59
CA ALA A 224 2.46 -12.34 -25.22
C ALA A 224 1.58 -11.56 -24.23
N ARG A 225 1.07 -12.26 -23.23
CA ARG A 225 0.13 -11.70 -22.25
C ARG A 225 0.39 -12.24 -20.86
N VAL A 226 0.15 -11.39 -19.88
CA VAL A 226 0.14 -11.75 -18.47
C VAL A 226 -1.24 -11.52 -17.90
N VAL A 227 -1.56 -12.21 -16.81
CA VAL A 227 -2.81 -12.01 -16.08
C VAL A 227 -2.46 -11.40 -14.73
N PRO A 228 -2.60 -10.07 -14.58
CA PRO A 228 -2.53 -9.45 -13.27
C PRO A 228 -3.55 -10.09 -12.33
N THR A 229 -3.17 -10.26 -11.06
CA THR A 229 -4.14 -10.75 -10.07
C THR A 229 -5.20 -9.67 -9.84
N ASP A 230 -6.42 -9.92 -10.28
CA ASP A 230 -7.60 -9.35 -9.68
C ASP A 230 -8.12 -10.33 -8.62
N LYS A 231 -8.63 -9.82 -7.50
CA LYS A 231 -9.26 -10.64 -6.47
C LYS A 231 -10.78 -10.80 -6.72
N SER A 232 -11.28 -10.25 -7.83
CA SER A 232 -12.70 -10.18 -8.20
C SER A 232 -13.12 -11.25 -9.21
N GLY A 233 -12.17 -12.08 -9.69
CA GLY A 233 -12.40 -13.10 -10.72
C GLY A 233 -12.50 -12.56 -12.16
N ARG A 234 -12.27 -11.26 -12.40
CA ARG A 234 -12.32 -10.59 -13.71
C ARG A 234 -10.92 -10.37 -14.28
N SER A 235 -10.34 -11.43 -14.82
CA SER A 235 -8.95 -11.40 -15.31
C SER A 235 -8.85 -10.93 -16.76
N ILE A 236 -8.93 -9.61 -16.95
CA ILE A 236 -8.54 -9.00 -18.23
C ILE A 236 -7.01 -9.13 -18.37
N PRO A 237 -6.50 -9.78 -19.43
CA PRO A 237 -5.07 -9.94 -19.62
C PRO A 237 -4.40 -8.63 -20.04
N LEU A 238 -3.19 -8.38 -19.54
CA LEU A 238 -2.32 -7.29 -20.00
C LEU A 238 -1.39 -7.82 -21.09
N THR A 239 -1.55 -7.32 -22.31
CA THR A 239 -0.73 -7.74 -23.46
C THR A 239 0.55 -6.92 -23.57
N ARG A 240 1.56 -7.51 -24.19
CA ARG A 240 2.80 -6.82 -24.58
C ARG A 240 2.51 -5.54 -25.35
N GLU A 241 1.64 -5.60 -26.34
CA GLU A 241 1.33 -4.47 -27.23
C GLU A 241 0.63 -3.33 -26.48
N THR A 242 -0.26 -3.64 -25.54
CA THR A 242 -0.87 -2.64 -24.66
C THR A 242 0.19 -1.92 -23.82
N VAL A 243 1.14 -2.66 -23.24
CA VAL A 243 2.24 -2.06 -22.46
C VAL A 243 3.12 -1.16 -23.32
N LEU A 244 3.52 -1.61 -24.52
CA LEU A 244 4.34 -0.80 -25.43
C LEU A 244 3.63 0.47 -25.90
N LYS A 245 2.32 0.40 -26.17
CA LYS A 245 1.52 1.58 -26.50
C LYS A 245 1.41 2.54 -25.31
N ALA A 246 1.18 2.03 -24.10
CA ALA A 246 1.15 2.84 -22.89
C ALA A 246 2.49 3.54 -22.64
N LEU A 247 3.62 2.84 -22.82
CA LEU A 247 4.98 3.40 -22.73
C LEU A 247 5.28 4.49 -23.77
N ALA A 248 4.53 4.54 -24.88
CA ALA A 248 4.66 5.58 -25.89
C ALA A 248 3.81 6.82 -25.59
N LEU A 249 2.87 6.75 -24.64
CA LEU A 249 2.06 7.90 -24.25
C LEU A 249 2.79 8.83 -23.28
N PRO A 250 2.47 10.14 -23.29
CA PRO A 250 2.87 11.03 -22.22
C PRO A 250 2.30 10.54 -20.88
N GLY A 251 3.13 10.49 -19.83
CA GLY A 251 2.67 10.08 -18.50
C GLY A 251 1.51 10.92 -17.96
N SER A 252 1.40 12.19 -18.37
CA SER A 252 0.24 13.03 -18.04
C SER A 252 -1.06 12.47 -18.61
N ALA A 253 -1.07 11.97 -19.85
CA ALA A 253 -2.27 11.40 -20.47
C ALA A 253 -2.72 10.11 -19.76
N LEU A 254 -1.77 9.25 -19.39
CA LEU A 254 -2.05 8.07 -18.57
C LEU A 254 -2.59 8.46 -17.19
N LEU A 255 -1.99 9.46 -16.55
CA LEU A 255 -2.43 9.91 -15.23
C LEU A 255 -3.83 10.52 -15.26
N GLU A 256 -4.16 11.35 -16.26
CA GLU A 256 -5.53 11.85 -16.42
C GLU A 256 -6.53 10.71 -16.66
N ALA A 257 -6.16 9.68 -17.43
CA ALA A 257 -7.03 8.52 -17.63
C ALA A 257 -7.23 7.70 -16.35
N LEU A 258 -6.19 7.53 -15.54
CA LEU A 258 -6.30 6.89 -14.22
C LEU A 258 -7.20 7.71 -13.28
N MET A 259 -7.05 9.02 -13.24
CA MET A 259 -7.92 9.91 -12.45
C MET A 259 -9.37 9.83 -12.91
N ALA A 260 -9.62 9.89 -14.22
CA ALA A 260 -10.95 9.75 -14.78
C ALA A 260 -11.57 8.37 -14.47
N ALA A 261 -10.77 7.29 -14.51
CA ALA A 261 -11.21 5.95 -14.14
C ALA A 261 -11.54 5.83 -12.64
N ALA A 262 -10.76 6.46 -11.76
CA ALA A 262 -11.04 6.51 -10.33
C ALA A 262 -12.33 7.28 -10.00
N ASP A 263 -12.68 8.28 -10.82
CA ASP A 263 -13.89 9.09 -10.67
C ASP A 263 -15.16 8.40 -11.19
N VAL A 264 -15.05 7.25 -11.88
CA VAL A 264 -16.21 6.49 -12.37
C VAL A 264 -16.98 5.92 -11.17
N PRO A 265 -18.26 6.32 -10.96
CA PRO A 265 -18.96 5.92 -9.75
C PRO A 265 -19.40 4.46 -9.77
N ASP A 266 -18.98 3.68 -8.76
CA ASP A 266 -19.49 2.33 -8.54
C ASP A 266 -20.90 2.37 -7.93
N GLU A 267 -21.87 1.69 -8.57
CA GLU A 267 -23.28 1.73 -8.16
C GLU A 267 -23.54 1.05 -6.81
N ALA A 268 -22.85 -0.07 -6.52
CA ALA A 268 -23.01 -0.77 -5.26
C ALA A 268 -22.41 0.04 -4.11
N TRP A 269 -21.28 0.70 -4.37
CA TRP A 269 -20.69 1.66 -3.44
C TRP A 269 -21.62 2.84 -3.16
N ARG A 270 -22.09 3.53 -4.22
CA ARG A 270 -23.01 4.68 -4.09
C ARG A 270 -24.30 4.34 -3.36
N ALA A 271 -24.84 3.14 -3.58
CA ALA A 271 -26.03 2.68 -2.87
C ALA A 271 -25.79 2.48 -1.36
N ALA A 272 -24.56 2.16 -0.96
CA ALA A 272 -24.18 1.92 0.43
C ALA A 272 -23.81 3.20 1.20
N GLU A 273 -23.31 4.24 0.52
CA GLU A 273 -22.80 5.48 1.13
C GLU A 273 -23.80 6.20 2.06
N PRO A 274 -25.07 6.44 1.68
CA PRO A 274 -26.01 7.16 2.55
C PRO A 274 -26.21 6.46 3.90
N ARG A 275 -26.25 5.12 3.89
CA ARG A 275 -26.40 4.33 5.11
C ARG A 275 -25.11 4.33 5.93
N ALA A 276 -23.94 4.33 5.28
CA ALA A 276 -22.66 4.46 5.97
C ALA A 276 -22.53 5.81 6.69
N GLU A 277 -22.93 6.90 6.03
CA GLU A 277 -22.93 8.25 6.60
C GLU A 277 -23.85 8.35 7.83
N GLU A 278 -25.06 7.79 7.74
CA GLU A 278 -25.99 7.72 8.87
C GLU A 278 -25.36 7.00 10.08
N ILE A 279 -24.84 5.78 9.85
CA ILE A 279 -24.19 4.98 10.90
C ILE A 279 -22.98 5.73 11.48
N HIS A 280 -22.17 6.38 10.65
CA HIS A 280 -21.03 7.18 11.11
C HIS A 280 -21.49 8.28 12.07
N ASN A 281 -22.48 9.08 11.66
CA ASN A 281 -22.98 10.21 12.43
C ASN A 281 -23.59 9.75 13.77
N LEU A 282 -24.40 8.69 13.76
CA LEU A 282 -24.93 8.07 14.98
C LEU A 282 -23.79 7.61 15.91
N THR A 283 -22.80 6.92 15.36
CA THR A 283 -21.65 6.41 16.11
C THR A 283 -20.83 7.54 16.75
N VAL A 284 -20.61 8.65 16.03
CA VAL A 284 -19.90 9.82 16.56
C VAL A 284 -20.69 10.45 17.70
N GLN A 285 -22.01 10.62 17.54
CA GLN A 285 -22.86 11.19 18.58
C GLN A 285 -22.94 10.28 19.82
N ALA A 286 -23.09 8.98 19.65
CA ALA A 286 -23.05 7.98 20.72
C ALA A 286 -21.77 8.10 21.54
N LYS A 287 -20.61 8.12 20.87
CA LYS A 287 -19.31 8.30 21.52
C LYS A 287 -19.19 9.65 22.23
N ALA A 288 -19.71 10.73 21.64
CA ALA A 288 -19.70 12.05 22.25
C ALA A 288 -20.56 12.12 23.52
N ARG A 289 -21.63 11.31 23.61
CA ARG A 289 -22.43 11.13 24.83
C ARG A 289 -21.76 10.24 25.89
N GLY A 290 -20.57 9.70 25.61
CA GLY A 290 -19.84 8.80 26.50
C GLY A 290 -20.38 7.38 26.53
N GLU A 291 -21.21 7.00 25.55
CA GLU A 291 -21.73 5.64 25.44
C GLU A 291 -20.57 4.67 25.19
N ARG A 292 -20.58 3.55 25.92
CA ARG A 292 -19.54 2.53 25.87
C ARG A 292 -20.11 1.23 25.31
N LEU A 293 -19.23 0.38 24.80
CA LEU A 293 -19.62 -0.95 24.37
C LEU A 293 -20.22 -1.73 25.56
N PRO A 294 -21.38 -2.40 25.38
CA PRO A 294 -21.91 -3.29 26.41
C PRO A 294 -20.94 -4.43 26.71
N GLU A 295 -20.95 -4.93 27.95
CA GLU A 295 -20.14 -6.10 28.36
C GLU A 295 -20.40 -7.34 27.49
N SER A 296 -21.59 -7.47 26.90
CA SER A 296 -21.99 -8.58 26.04
C SER A 296 -21.42 -8.54 24.61
N LEU A 297 -20.60 -7.54 24.24
CA LEU A 297 -20.17 -7.23 22.87
C LEU A 297 -21.33 -7.03 21.85
N LYS A 298 -22.58 -7.24 22.24
CA LYS A 298 -23.78 -7.06 21.43
C LYS A 298 -24.85 -6.38 22.27
N GLY A 299 -25.18 -5.13 21.96
CA GLY A 299 -26.29 -4.44 22.60
C GLY A 299 -26.40 -2.97 22.16
N PRO A 300 -27.58 -2.36 22.29
CA PRO A 300 -27.78 -0.97 21.94
C PRO A 300 -27.07 -0.03 22.94
N PRO A 301 -26.69 1.19 22.52
CA PRO A 301 -26.75 1.70 21.15
C PRO A 301 -25.55 1.25 20.29
N LEU A 302 -24.45 0.80 20.90
CA LEU A 302 -23.21 0.44 20.21
C LEU A 302 -23.03 -1.06 20.03
N TRP A 303 -22.97 -1.48 18.77
CA TRP A 303 -22.81 -2.86 18.35
C TRP A 303 -21.36 -3.17 17.98
N TYR A 304 -20.90 -4.37 18.34
CA TYR A 304 -19.71 -4.97 17.76
C TYR A 304 -20.07 -5.59 16.41
N VAL A 305 -19.49 -5.05 15.34
CA VAL A 305 -19.67 -5.51 13.98
C VAL A 305 -18.38 -6.17 13.53
N GLU A 306 -18.41 -7.48 13.30
CA GLU A 306 -17.25 -8.24 12.83
C GLU A 306 -17.11 -8.16 11.30
N MET A 307 -15.88 -8.00 10.81
CA MET A 307 -15.57 -8.04 9.39
C MET A 307 -15.64 -9.49 8.89
N THR A 308 -16.72 -9.81 8.17
CA THR A 308 -16.95 -11.12 7.54
C THR A 308 -16.35 -11.21 6.14
N GLY A 309 -16.36 -12.41 5.53
CA GLY A 309 -15.97 -12.61 4.14
C GLY A 309 -16.78 -11.77 3.14
N GLU A 310 -18.08 -11.53 3.41
CA GLU A 310 -18.93 -10.69 2.56
C GLU A 310 -18.43 -9.25 2.48
N HIS A 311 -17.94 -8.71 3.61
CA HIS A 311 -17.30 -7.40 3.63
C HIS A 311 -16.02 -7.38 2.79
N VAL A 312 -15.21 -8.45 2.87
CA VAL A 312 -13.97 -8.59 2.09
C VAL A 312 -14.29 -8.60 0.61
N TYR A 313 -15.29 -9.37 0.17
CA TYR A 313 -15.71 -9.40 -1.23
C TYR A 313 -16.23 -8.04 -1.70
N PHE A 314 -17.10 -7.41 -0.91
CA PHE A 314 -17.59 -6.07 -1.24
C PHE A 314 -16.44 -5.06 -1.40
N LEU A 315 -15.45 -5.07 -0.49
CA LEU A 315 -14.27 -4.20 -0.58
C LEU A 315 -13.39 -4.55 -1.79
N ALA A 316 -13.18 -5.83 -2.08
CA ALA A 316 -12.37 -6.25 -3.22
C ALA A 316 -12.98 -5.81 -4.56
N ASP A 317 -14.30 -5.80 -4.66
CA ASP A 317 -15.03 -5.50 -5.90
C ASP A 317 -15.36 -4.00 -6.06
N HIS A 318 -15.67 -3.32 -4.95
CA HIS A 318 -16.32 -2.00 -4.98
C HIS A 318 -15.55 -0.88 -4.27
N ALA A 319 -14.49 -1.17 -3.50
CA ALA A 319 -13.73 -0.12 -2.81
C ALA A 319 -13.17 0.93 -3.79
N PRO A 320 -13.41 2.24 -3.59
CA PRO A 320 -12.94 3.26 -4.52
C PRO A 320 -11.42 3.36 -4.50
N PHE A 321 -10.90 3.98 -5.55
CA PHE A 321 -9.48 4.29 -5.70
C PHE A 321 -9.23 5.75 -5.34
N THR A 322 -8.09 6.02 -4.72
CA THR A 322 -7.57 7.37 -4.51
C THR A 322 -6.33 7.57 -5.35
N ILE A 323 -6.21 8.74 -5.98
CA ILE A 323 -5.02 9.14 -6.73
C ILE A 323 -4.62 10.53 -6.26
N ARG A 324 -3.38 10.65 -5.81
CA ARG A 324 -2.84 11.89 -5.26
C ARG A 324 -1.57 12.28 -5.97
N ARG A 325 -1.58 13.46 -6.61
CA ARG A 325 -0.36 14.12 -7.06
C ARG A 325 0.37 14.70 -5.86
N LEU A 326 1.66 14.45 -5.78
CA LEU A 326 2.50 14.91 -4.68
C LEU A 326 3.18 16.22 -5.05
N PRO A 327 3.44 17.12 -4.08
CA PRO A 327 4.19 18.35 -4.31
C PRO A 327 5.59 18.13 -4.92
N SER A 328 6.18 16.96 -4.68
CA SER A 328 7.47 16.54 -5.25
C SER A 328 7.42 16.21 -6.75
N GLY A 329 6.24 16.20 -7.38
CA GLY A 329 6.04 15.70 -8.75
C GLY A 329 5.79 14.19 -8.85
N GLY A 330 5.74 13.50 -7.71
CA GLY A 330 5.36 12.09 -7.64
C GLY A 330 3.84 11.88 -7.66
N VAL A 331 3.45 10.62 -7.64
CA VAL A 331 2.06 10.19 -7.56
C VAL A 331 1.93 9.02 -6.58
N LEU A 332 0.84 9.02 -5.84
CA LEU A 332 0.40 7.90 -5.04
C LEU A 332 -0.96 7.43 -5.55
N MET A 333 -1.13 6.12 -5.68
CA MET A 333 -2.41 5.48 -5.97
C MET A 333 -2.72 4.51 -4.82
N ALA A 334 -3.94 4.49 -4.32
CA ALA A 334 -4.34 3.57 -3.25
C ALA A 334 -5.80 3.14 -3.36
N THR A 335 -6.11 2.05 -2.67
CA THR A 335 -7.46 1.56 -2.38
C THR A 335 -7.38 0.71 -1.10
N HIS A 336 -8.47 0.01 -0.74
CA HIS A 336 -8.45 -0.92 0.38
C HIS A 336 -7.46 -2.06 0.15
N PHE A 337 -6.80 -2.56 1.19
CA PHE A 337 -5.80 -3.65 1.07
C PHE A 337 -6.36 -5.03 0.64
N TYR A 338 -7.67 -5.12 0.47
CA TYR A 338 -8.36 -6.26 -0.14
C TYR A 338 -8.56 -6.12 -1.65
N ARG A 339 -8.47 -4.91 -2.20
CA ARG A 339 -8.57 -4.61 -3.64
C ARG A 339 -7.17 -4.42 -4.23
N THR A 340 -7.03 -4.74 -5.52
CA THR A 340 -5.80 -4.48 -6.28
C THR A 340 -5.99 -3.26 -7.17
N LEU A 341 -4.91 -2.66 -7.65
CA LEU A 341 -4.95 -1.54 -8.59
C LEU A 341 -5.25 -1.97 -10.04
N TRP A 342 -5.34 -3.27 -10.34
CA TRP A 342 -5.53 -3.73 -11.71
C TRP A 342 -6.83 -3.21 -12.36
N PRO A 343 -8.00 -3.24 -11.69
CA PRO A 343 -9.22 -2.68 -12.28
C PRO A 343 -9.09 -1.20 -12.66
N LEU A 344 -8.42 -0.39 -11.83
CA LEU A 344 -8.14 1.01 -12.11
C LEU A 344 -7.31 1.16 -13.40
N TRP A 345 -6.24 0.37 -13.51
CA TRP A 345 -5.38 0.37 -14.69
C TRP A 345 -6.10 -0.12 -15.94
N SER A 346 -6.87 -1.21 -15.85
CA SER A 346 -7.60 -1.75 -16.99
C SER A 346 -8.63 -0.76 -17.52
N ASP A 347 -9.37 -0.08 -16.64
CA ASP A 347 -10.38 0.89 -17.01
C ASP A 347 -9.76 2.12 -17.68
N ALA A 348 -8.63 2.62 -17.15
CA ALA A 348 -7.87 3.71 -17.77
C ALA A 348 -7.33 3.33 -19.16
N LEU A 349 -6.79 2.10 -19.31
CA LEU A 349 -6.27 1.61 -20.58
C LEU A 349 -7.38 1.37 -21.62
N LEU A 350 -8.56 0.92 -21.20
CA LEU A 350 -9.75 0.81 -22.05
C LEU A 350 -10.24 2.18 -22.50
N ALA A 351 -10.32 3.16 -21.59
CA ALA A 351 -10.72 4.53 -21.92
C ALA A 351 -9.78 5.20 -22.94
N LEU A 352 -8.49 4.85 -22.91
CA LEU A 352 -7.50 5.29 -23.89
C LEU A 352 -7.49 4.49 -25.20
N GLY A 353 -8.34 3.47 -25.34
CA GLY A 353 -8.38 2.60 -26.52
C GLY A 353 -7.14 1.72 -26.68
N LEU A 354 -6.41 1.45 -25.60
CA LEU A 354 -5.20 0.62 -25.61
C LEU A 354 -5.49 -0.86 -25.35
N MET A 355 -6.66 -1.15 -24.79
CA MET A 355 -7.20 -2.48 -24.53
C MET A 355 -8.56 -2.63 -25.22
N SER A 356 -8.95 -3.86 -25.50
CA SER A 356 -10.17 -4.23 -26.22
C SER A 356 -10.95 -5.31 -25.50
#